data_AF-A0A1Q6UYR8-F1
#
_entry.id   AF-A0A1Q6UYR8-F1
#
_cell.length_a   1.000
_cell.length_b   1.000
_cell.length_c   1.000
_cell.angle_alpha   90.00
_cell.angle_beta   90.00
_cell.angle_gamma   90.00
#
_symmetry.space_group_name_H-M   'P 1'
#
loop_
_entity.id
_entity.type
_entity.pdbx_description
1 polymer ?
#
loop_
_entity_poly.entity_id
_entity_poly.type
_entity_poly.pdbx_seq_one_letter_code
_entity_poly.pdbx_strand_id
1 'polypeptide(L)'
;MFSKKDNNIKYVGSIAFLGCDSIENFYFMDADKKVTDGKINDYALLNDGSLYTSLKSGFLQLSQVPGGKKTETLNVIENTYRIDIYAGNSNKNIKKIILPDTLKTIGNYAFYKYDK
;
A
#
# COMPACT_ATOMS: atom_id res chain seq x y z
N MET A 1 -8.81 -5.86 -6.62
CA MET A 1 -8.36 -6.82 -7.66
C MET A 1 -7.82 -6.00 -8.82
N PHE A 2 -6.58 -6.23 -9.25
CA PHE A 2 -6.02 -5.66 -10.48
C PHE A 2 -5.72 -6.84 -11.44
N SER A 3 -6.40 -6.99 -12.57
CA SER A 3 -6.17 -8.16 -13.45
C SER A 3 -4.95 -7.92 -14.37
N LYS A 4 -4.09 -8.91 -14.66
CA LYS A 4 -2.95 -8.72 -15.62
C LYS A 4 -3.41 -8.20 -16.97
N LYS A 5 -4.59 -8.64 -17.38
CA LYS A 5 -5.22 -8.27 -18.65
C LYS A 5 -5.60 -6.79 -18.70
N ASP A 6 -5.70 -6.15 -17.52
CA ASP A 6 -5.99 -4.73 -17.29
C ASP A 6 -4.94 -4.06 -16.37
N ASN A 7 -3.66 -4.46 -16.44
CA ASN A 7 -2.56 -3.87 -15.63
C ASN A 7 -2.16 -2.44 -16.05
N ASN A 8 -3.12 -1.67 -16.58
CA ASN A 8 -2.96 -0.29 -17.00
C ASN A 8 -3.45 0.68 -15.90
N ILE A 9 -3.09 0.42 -14.64
CA ILE A 9 -3.32 1.39 -13.58
C ILE A 9 -2.51 2.64 -13.92
N LYS A 10 -3.20 3.74 -14.17
CA LYS A 10 -2.59 5.05 -14.48
C LYS A 10 -2.65 6.03 -13.31
N TYR A 11 -3.59 5.79 -12.40
CA TYR A 11 -3.86 6.69 -11.29
C TYR A 11 -4.58 5.93 -10.18
N VAL A 12 -4.15 6.16 -8.95
CA VAL A 12 -4.86 5.79 -7.73
C VAL A 12 -5.19 7.09 -7.02
N GLY A 13 -6.48 7.35 -6.84
CA GLY A 13 -6.93 8.52 -6.10
C GLY A 13 -6.50 8.42 -4.64
N SER A 14 -6.12 9.56 -4.07
CA SER A 14 -5.98 9.65 -2.61
C SER A 14 -7.30 9.25 -1.97
N ILE A 15 -7.26 8.47 -0.88
CA ILE A 15 -8.46 8.03 -0.14
C ILE A 15 -9.32 7.01 -0.95
N ALA A 16 -8.84 6.47 -2.08
CA ALA A 16 -9.61 5.55 -2.94
C ALA A 16 -10.10 4.27 -2.25
N PHE A 17 -9.45 3.86 -1.14
CA PHE A 17 -9.79 2.66 -0.37
C PHE A 17 -10.20 2.97 1.08
N LEU A 18 -10.59 4.23 1.38
CA LEU A 18 -11.09 4.57 2.70
C LEU A 18 -12.36 3.77 3.01
N GLY A 19 -12.38 3.15 4.19
CA GLY A 19 -13.49 2.30 4.64
C GLY A 19 -13.41 0.86 4.11
N CYS A 20 -12.38 0.49 3.34
CA CYS A 20 -12.12 -0.90 2.95
C CYS A 20 -11.47 -1.72 4.09
N ASP A 21 -12.12 -1.75 5.25
CA ASP A 21 -11.56 -2.29 6.50
C ASP A 21 -11.44 -3.82 6.50
N SER A 22 -12.08 -4.52 5.55
CA SER A 22 -12.05 -5.99 5.44
C SER A 22 -11.08 -6.53 4.39
N ILE A 23 -10.45 -5.67 3.56
CA ILE A 23 -9.49 -6.15 2.56
C ILE A 23 -8.24 -6.63 3.29
N GLU A 24 -7.87 -7.89 3.10
CA GLU A 24 -6.67 -8.47 3.72
C GLU A 24 -5.41 -8.21 2.88
N ASN A 25 -5.53 -8.29 1.55
CA ASN A 25 -4.42 -8.10 0.61
C ASN A 25 -4.93 -7.49 -0.70
N PHE A 26 -4.15 -6.56 -1.26
CA PHE A 26 -4.21 -6.30 -2.69
C PHE A 26 -3.46 -7.40 -3.44
N TYR A 27 -3.93 -7.72 -4.64
CA TYR A 27 -3.24 -8.64 -5.53
C TYR A 27 -3.48 -8.24 -6.98
N PHE A 28 -2.53 -8.63 -7.82
CA PHE A 28 -2.76 -8.72 -9.26
C PHE A 28 -2.70 -10.17 -9.74
N MET A 29 -3.26 -10.44 -10.90
CA MET A 29 -3.15 -11.79 -11.51
C MET A 29 -1.83 -11.88 -12.28
N ASP A 30 -1.11 -12.99 -12.20
CA ASP A 30 -0.01 -13.33 -13.11
C ASP A 30 -0.09 -14.80 -13.49
N ALA A 31 -0.26 -15.09 -14.79
CA ALA A 31 -0.48 -16.44 -15.30
C ALA A 31 -1.51 -17.22 -14.45
N ASP A 32 -2.67 -16.58 -14.22
CA ASP A 32 -3.79 -17.06 -13.41
C ASP A 32 -3.51 -17.28 -11.92
N LYS A 33 -2.36 -16.83 -11.40
CA LYS A 33 -2.03 -16.83 -9.97
C LYS A 33 -2.25 -15.46 -9.37
N LYS A 34 -2.72 -15.41 -8.11
CA LYS A 34 -2.74 -14.17 -7.34
C LYS A 34 -1.33 -13.85 -6.86
N VAL A 35 -0.87 -12.64 -7.15
CA VAL A 35 0.44 -12.13 -6.76
C VAL A 35 0.24 -10.91 -5.87
N THR A 36 0.83 -10.96 -4.68
CA THR A 36 0.79 -9.89 -3.66
C THR A 36 2.07 -9.06 -3.61
N ASP A 37 3.07 -9.45 -4.40
CA ASP A 37 4.43 -8.91 -4.38
C ASP A 37 4.96 -8.78 -5.80
N GLY A 38 5.30 -7.55 -6.19
CA GLY A 38 5.90 -7.26 -7.49
C GLY A 38 5.31 -6.03 -8.17
N LYS A 39 5.97 -5.63 -9.26
CA LYS A 39 5.52 -4.51 -10.10
C LYS A 39 4.27 -4.92 -10.89
N ILE A 40 3.22 -4.10 -10.81
CA ILE A 40 2.05 -4.21 -11.68
C ILE A 40 2.40 -3.56 -13.03
N ASN A 41 2.98 -2.36 -12.98
CA ASN A 41 3.52 -1.58 -14.10
C ASN A 41 4.51 -0.52 -13.56
N ASP A 42 4.91 0.46 -14.38
CA ASP A 42 5.84 1.52 -13.96
C ASP A 42 5.27 2.47 -12.90
N TYR A 43 3.94 2.56 -12.81
CA TYR A 43 3.25 3.43 -11.87
C TYR A 43 2.93 2.75 -10.54
N ALA A 44 2.67 1.44 -10.51
CA ALA A 44 2.17 0.75 -9.32
C ALA A 44 2.89 -0.58 -9.06
N LEU A 45 3.11 -0.87 -7.79
CA LEU A 45 3.62 -2.15 -7.32
C LEU A 45 2.92 -2.58 -6.04
N LEU A 46 2.99 -3.88 -5.76
CA LEU A 46 2.60 -4.43 -4.47
C LEU A 46 3.84 -4.92 -3.72
N ASN A 47 3.81 -4.74 -2.40
CA ASN A 47 4.75 -5.37 -1.49
C ASN A 47 3.97 -5.83 -0.26
N ASP A 48 4.03 -7.12 0.02
CA ASP A 48 3.29 -7.82 1.07
C ASP A 48 1.81 -7.42 1.04
N GLY A 49 1.21 -7.46 -0.15
CA GLY A 49 -0.19 -7.12 -0.37
C GLY A 49 -0.57 -5.64 -0.13
N SER A 50 0.39 -4.77 0.15
CA SER A 50 0.19 -3.31 0.27
C SER A 50 0.51 -2.62 -1.05
N LEU A 51 -0.24 -1.57 -1.37
CA LEU A 51 -0.16 -0.84 -2.63
C LEU A 51 0.78 0.36 -2.53
N TYR A 52 1.75 0.40 -3.43
CA TYR A 52 2.65 1.52 -3.62
C TYR A 52 2.48 2.11 -5.01
N THR A 53 2.62 3.43 -5.12
CA THR A 53 2.65 4.13 -6.40
C THR A 53 3.95 4.90 -6.59
N SER A 54 4.40 5.02 -7.82
CA SER A 54 5.62 5.73 -8.19
C SER A 54 5.34 7.24 -8.31
N LEU A 55 6.19 8.05 -7.68
CA LEU A 55 6.23 9.48 -7.86
C LEU A 55 7.02 9.85 -9.11
N LYS A 56 6.81 11.04 -9.65
CA LYS A 56 7.59 11.56 -10.79
C LYS A 56 9.10 11.60 -10.53
N SER A 57 9.52 11.68 -9.27
CA SER A 57 10.92 11.64 -8.85
C SER A 57 11.56 10.25 -8.88
N GLY A 58 10.79 9.19 -9.14
CA GLY A 58 11.24 7.80 -9.05
C GLY A 58 11.15 7.20 -7.64
N PHE A 59 10.85 8.00 -6.62
CA PHE A 59 10.56 7.49 -5.27
C PHE A 59 9.16 6.88 -5.19
N LEU A 60 8.92 6.09 -4.14
CA LEU A 60 7.63 5.46 -3.88
C LEU A 60 6.76 6.27 -2.91
N GLN A 61 5.46 6.13 -3.10
CA GLN A 61 4.42 6.49 -2.13
C GLN A 61 3.75 5.21 -1.63
N LEU A 62 3.73 4.99 -0.32
CA LEU A 62 2.79 4.03 0.28
C LEU A 62 1.38 4.61 0.13
N SER A 63 0.60 4.02 -0.77
CA SER A 63 -0.71 4.53 -1.16
C SER A 63 -1.83 3.83 -0.42
N GLN A 64 -1.68 2.52 -0.13
CA GLN A 64 -2.64 1.82 0.73
C GLN A 64 -2.02 0.60 1.43
N VAL A 65 -2.23 0.49 2.74
CA VAL A 65 -2.15 -0.73 3.54
C VAL A 65 -3.57 -1.28 3.68
N PRO A 66 -3.81 -2.58 3.44
CA PRO A 66 -5.14 -3.16 3.60
C PRO A 66 -5.61 -3.06 5.06
N GLY A 67 -6.83 -2.56 5.29
CA GLY A 67 -7.40 -2.41 6.63
C GLY A 67 -7.59 -3.76 7.36
N GLY A 68 -7.84 -4.82 6.60
CA GLY A 68 -7.98 -6.19 7.12
C GLY A 68 -6.67 -6.97 7.16
N LYS A 69 -5.52 -6.36 6.82
CA LYS A 69 -4.23 -7.08 6.81
C LYS A 69 -3.94 -7.67 8.19
N LYS A 70 -3.66 -8.97 8.24
CA LYS A 70 -3.41 -9.74 9.47
C LYS A 70 -1.91 -9.93 9.70
N THR A 71 -1.22 -8.85 10.02
CA THR A 71 0.19 -8.87 10.45
C THR A 71 0.36 -7.96 11.66
N GLU A 72 1.33 -8.26 12.52
CA GLU A 72 1.67 -7.41 13.65
C GLU A 72 2.69 -6.32 13.30
N THR A 73 3.51 -6.54 12.27
CA THR A 73 4.54 -5.59 11.82
C THR A 73 4.30 -5.18 10.37
N LEU A 74 4.17 -3.87 10.14
CA LEU A 74 4.22 -3.27 8.81
C LEU A 74 5.64 -2.81 8.52
N ASN A 75 6.26 -3.40 7.49
CA ASN A 75 7.53 -2.92 6.95
C ASN A 75 7.25 -2.00 5.76
N VAL A 76 7.53 -0.72 5.91
CA VAL A 76 7.48 0.23 4.80
C VAL A 76 8.80 0.12 4.04
N ILE A 77 8.74 -0.17 2.74
CA ILE A 77 9.92 -0.51 1.95
C ILE A 77 10.82 0.69 1.68
N GLU A 78 12.12 0.43 1.54
CA GLU A 78 13.13 1.41 1.13
C GLU A 78 12.73 2.10 -0.19
N ASN A 79 13.23 3.32 -0.40
CA ASN A 79 12.79 4.25 -1.46
C ASN A 79 11.35 4.77 -1.31
N THR A 80 10.62 4.42 -0.25
CA THR A 80 9.39 5.13 0.11
C THR A 80 9.75 6.51 0.63
N TYR A 81 9.25 7.54 -0.06
CA TYR A 81 9.49 8.93 0.27
C TYR A 81 8.32 9.59 0.99
N ARG A 82 7.10 9.11 0.73
CA ARG A 82 5.91 9.58 1.45
C ARG A 82 4.88 8.50 1.70
N ILE A 83 4.09 8.68 2.75
CA ILE A 83 2.89 7.88 3.05
C ILE A 83 1.67 8.77 2.82
N ASP A 84 0.70 8.30 2.05
CA ASP A 84 -0.47 9.11 1.68
C ASP A 84 -1.42 9.34 2.87
N ILE A 85 -2.31 10.33 2.75
CA ILE A 85 -3.40 10.55 3.70
C ILE A 85 -4.29 9.30 3.77
N TYR A 86 -4.56 8.84 5.00
CA TYR A 86 -5.27 7.59 5.29
C TYR A 86 -4.68 6.31 4.68
N ALA A 87 -3.42 6.30 4.19
CA ALA A 87 -2.87 5.15 3.47
C ALA A 87 -2.99 3.84 4.25
N GLY A 88 -2.75 3.82 5.55
CA GLY A 88 -2.99 2.67 6.40
C GLY A 88 -3.99 2.98 7.48
N ASN A 89 -5.19 3.45 7.18
CA ASN A 89 -6.19 3.66 8.23
C ASN A 89 -6.87 2.34 8.67
N SER A 90 -7.45 2.34 9.88
CA SER A 90 -8.36 1.31 10.41
C SER A 90 -7.82 -0.12 10.51
N ASN A 91 -6.52 -0.36 10.37
CA ASN A 91 -5.96 -1.70 10.61
C ASN A 91 -5.82 -1.97 12.12
N LYS A 92 -6.41 -3.07 12.59
CA LYS A 92 -6.48 -3.43 14.02
C LYS A 92 -5.43 -4.45 14.46
N ASN A 93 -4.65 -4.97 13.52
CA ASN A 93 -3.67 -6.04 13.77
C ASN A 93 -2.23 -5.52 13.84
N ILE A 94 -1.92 -4.43 13.12
CA ILE A 94 -0.57 -3.85 13.06
C ILE A 94 -0.28 -3.09 14.36
N LYS A 95 0.77 -3.53 15.06
CA LYS A 95 1.25 -2.97 16.34
C LYS A 95 2.60 -2.27 16.20
N LYS A 96 3.37 -2.64 15.18
CA LYS A 96 4.71 -2.09 14.91
C LYS A 96 4.81 -1.64 13.46
N ILE A 97 5.40 -0.48 13.25
CA ILE A 97 5.71 0.04 11.92
C ILE A 97 7.21 0.28 11.84
N ILE A 98 7.85 -0.28 10.82
CA ILE A 98 9.26 -0.03 10.51
C ILE A 98 9.29 0.91 9.29
N LEU A 99 9.89 2.08 9.48
CA LEU A 99 9.97 3.13 8.47
C LEU A 99 11.38 3.16 7.85
N PRO A 100 11.51 3.39 6.54
CA PRO A 100 12.81 3.50 5.87
C PRO A 100 13.43 4.88 6.06
N ASP A 101 14.75 4.98 5.89
CA ASP A 101 15.51 6.23 6.02
C ASP A 101 15.16 7.24 4.91
N THR A 102 14.68 6.76 3.77
CA THR A 102 14.20 7.62 2.67
C THR A 102 12.93 8.37 2.99
N LEU A 103 12.16 7.97 4.00
CA LEU A 103 10.85 8.55 4.27
C LEU A 103 10.96 10.00 4.73
N LYS A 104 10.23 10.92 4.07
CA LYS A 104 10.23 12.35 4.39
C LYS A 104 8.91 12.86 4.92
N THR A 105 7.78 12.32 4.48
CA THR A 105 6.47 12.79 4.91
C THR A 105 5.49 11.67 5.20
N ILE A 106 4.65 11.88 6.22
CA ILE A 106 3.55 11.00 6.58
C ILE A 106 2.28 11.84 6.48
N GLY A 107 1.34 11.41 5.65
CA GLY A 107 0.05 12.08 5.46
C GLY A 107 -0.81 12.06 6.71
N ASN A 108 -1.73 13.03 6.80
CA ASN A 108 -2.68 13.09 7.89
C ASN A 108 -3.46 11.77 8.01
N TYR A 109 -3.66 11.31 9.25
CA TYR A 109 -4.40 10.10 9.54
C TYR A 109 -3.89 8.83 8.84
N ALA A 110 -2.65 8.82 8.34
CA ALA A 110 -2.06 7.68 7.62
C ALA A 110 -2.14 6.37 8.42
N PHE A 111 -2.10 6.42 9.75
CA PHE A 111 -2.22 5.27 10.65
C PHE A 111 -3.35 5.44 11.66
N TYR A 112 -4.39 6.19 11.31
CA TYR A 112 -5.52 6.43 12.18
C TYR A 112 -6.24 5.11 12.53
N LYS A 113 -6.64 4.97 13.80
CA LYS A 113 -7.28 3.76 14.35
C LYS A 113 -6.44 2.49 14.31
N TYR A 114 -5.10 2.61 14.26
CA TYR A 114 -4.25 1.50 14.66
C TYR A 114 -4.43 1.26 16.16
N ASP A 115 -4.66 -0.01 16.53
CA ASP A 115 -4.75 -0.39 17.93
C ASP A 115 -3.34 -0.56 18.52
N LYS A 116 -3.24 -0.38 19.84
CA LYS A 116 -1.99 -0.53 20.58
C LYS A 116 -1.65 -1.99 20.84
#